data_AF-A0A0A6D0I7-F1
#
_entry.id   AF-A0A0A6D0I7-F1
#
_cell.length_a   1.000
_cell.length_b   1.000
_cell.length_c   1.000
_cell.angle_alpha   90.00
_cell.angle_beta   90.00
_cell.angle_gamma   90.00
#
_symmetry.space_group_name_H-M   'P 1'
#
loop_
_entity.id
_entity.type
_entity.pdbx_description
1 polymer ?
#
loop_
_entity_poly.entity_id
_entity_poly.type
_entity_poly.pdbx_seq_one_letter_code
_entity_poly.pdbx_strand_id
1 'polypeptide(L)'
;MTWAAGFALLRRFWWSVPMAGLLIGLLLTRARADDLEATLKAERAAWSAEIAKAEQLRIDAEARFAVQQTTALATFADRLANREPIILRSTDTVRTYAQTAAGRAACLPVDRVRGIDALDAELFTSDPASAGRGEEALHSEANAPAAGR
;
A
#
# COMPACT_ATOMS: atom_id res chain seq x y z
N MET A 1 63.23 13.53 -47.31
CA MET A 1 63.91 13.98 -46.07
C MET A 1 64.72 12.80 -45.54
N THR A 2 66.04 12.92 -45.56
CA THR A 2 66.97 11.82 -45.31
C THR A 2 66.97 11.45 -43.83
N TRP A 3 66.88 10.15 -43.53
CA TRP A 3 66.84 9.58 -42.18
C TRP A 3 68.00 10.06 -41.28
N ALA A 4 69.13 10.44 -41.88
CA ALA A 4 70.28 11.03 -41.18
C ALA A 4 69.98 12.37 -40.49
N ALA A 5 69.15 13.22 -41.07
CA ALA A 5 68.76 14.50 -40.47
C ALA A 5 67.81 14.30 -39.27
N GLY A 6 66.94 13.27 -39.35
CA GLY A 6 66.06 12.88 -38.24
C GLY A 6 66.84 12.37 -37.02
N PHE A 7 67.87 11.53 -37.24
CA PHE A 7 68.74 11.04 -36.17
C PHE A 7 69.60 12.14 -35.52
N ALA A 8 70.04 13.13 -36.27
CA ALA A 8 70.78 14.28 -35.73
C ALA A 8 69.92 15.13 -34.78
N LEU A 9 68.65 15.36 -35.12
CA LEU A 9 67.69 16.04 -34.25
C LEU A 9 67.32 15.19 -33.03
N LEU A 10 67.14 13.88 -33.20
CA LEU A 10 66.85 12.97 -32.10
C LEU A 10 67.98 12.94 -31.06
N ARG A 11 69.24 12.94 -31.49
CA ARG A 11 70.40 13.03 -30.59
C ARG A 11 70.50 14.39 -29.88
N ARG A 12 70.08 15.47 -30.55
CA ARG A 12 70.09 16.83 -29.99
C ARG A 12 68.99 17.05 -28.94
N PHE A 13 67.83 16.44 -29.13
CA PHE A 13 66.64 16.62 -28.29
C PHE A 13 66.28 15.40 -27.43
N TRP A 14 67.16 14.41 -27.30
CA TRP A 14 66.85 13.19 -26.52
C TRP A 14 66.48 13.47 -25.05
N TRP A 15 66.97 14.58 -24.46
CA TRP A 15 66.59 15.03 -23.11
C TRP A 15 65.14 15.52 -23.00
N SER A 16 64.46 15.89 -24.09
CA SER A 16 63.04 16.28 -24.04
C SER A 16 62.09 15.09 -24.07
N VAL A 17 62.58 13.90 -24.42
CA VAL A 17 61.81 12.65 -24.43
C VAL A 17 61.18 12.33 -23.06
N PRO A 18 61.90 12.37 -21.91
CA PRO A 18 61.27 12.15 -20.61
C PRO A 18 60.20 13.19 -20.30
N MET A 19 60.41 14.46 -20.67
CA MET A 19 59.40 15.51 -20.46
C MET A 19 58.15 15.31 -21.30
N ALA A 20 58.31 14.93 -22.57
CA ALA A 20 57.19 14.58 -23.44
C ALA A 20 56.43 13.36 -22.90
N GLY A 21 57.14 12.34 -22.40
CA GLY A 21 56.55 11.18 -21.75
C GLY A 21 55.73 11.55 -20.49
N LEU A 22 56.26 12.44 -19.65
CA LEU A 22 55.55 12.95 -18.48
C LEU A 22 54.29 13.74 -18.85
N LEU A 23 54.37 14.59 -19.88
CA LEU A 23 53.21 15.33 -20.39
C LEU A 23 52.11 14.40 -20.92
N ILE A 24 52.50 13.38 -21.69
CA ILE A 24 51.56 12.37 -22.21
C ILE A 24 50.95 11.60 -21.03
N GLY A 25 51.76 11.17 -20.06
CA GLY A 25 51.27 10.49 -18.86
C GLY A 25 50.28 11.35 -18.05
N LEU A 26 50.55 12.64 -17.91
CA LEU A 26 49.65 13.59 -17.25
C LEU A 26 48.31 13.74 -18.00
N LEU A 27 48.35 13.83 -19.32
CA LEU A 27 47.14 13.94 -20.14
C LEU A 27 46.28 12.68 -20.05
N LEU A 28 46.91 11.49 -20.10
CA LEU A 28 46.20 10.22 -19.98
C LEU A 28 45.57 10.03 -18.59
N THR A 29 46.28 10.43 -17.54
CA THR A 29 45.76 10.32 -16.16
C THR A 29 44.61 11.30 -15.92
N ARG A 30 44.69 12.52 -16.46
CA ARG A 30 43.56 13.48 -16.43
C ARG A 30 42.34 12.96 -17.17
N ALA A 31 42.51 12.47 -18.39
CA ALA A 31 41.40 11.91 -19.17
C ALA A 31 40.70 10.76 -18.41
N ARG A 32 41.47 9.87 -17.79
CA ARG A 32 40.90 8.80 -16.94
C ARG A 32 40.19 9.32 -15.71
N ALA A 33 40.71 10.36 -15.07
CA ALA A 33 40.06 10.97 -13.91
C ALA A 33 38.73 11.62 -14.30
N ASP A 34 38.71 12.33 -15.43
CA ASP A 34 37.50 12.97 -15.97
C ASP A 34 36.43 11.93 -16.33
N ASP A 35 36.82 10.81 -16.95
CA ASP A 35 35.91 9.70 -17.26
C ASP A 35 35.30 9.08 -15.99
N LEU A 36 36.13 8.82 -14.96
CA LEU A 36 35.66 8.29 -13.68
C LEU A 36 34.76 9.28 -12.93
N GLU A 37 35.07 10.57 -13.00
CA GLU A 37 34.19 11.59 -12.43
C GLU A 37 32.85 11.65 -13.16
N ALA A 38 32.85 11.53 -14.48
CA ALA A 38 31.64 11.53 -15.28
C ALA A 38 30.75 10.33 -14.94
N THR A 39 31.32 9.13 -14.82
CA THR A 39 30.56 7.93 -14.44
C THR A 39 30.02 8.03 -13.02
N LEU A 40 30.82 8.45 -12.05
CA LEU A 40 30.37 8.63 -10.67
C LEU A 40 29.28 9.70 -10.55
N LYS A 41 29.35 10.79 -11.32
CA LYS A 41 28.29 11.82 -11.37
C LYS A 41 27.00 11.24 -11.96
N ALA A 42 27.10 10.46 -13.04
CA ALA A 42 25.95 9.81 -13.66
C ALA A 42 25.29 8.79 -12.72
N GLU A 43 26.08 7.96 -12.04
CA GLU A 43 25.58 7.00 -11.05
C GLU A 43 24.89 7.72 -9.89
N ARG A 44 25.52 8.75 -9.31
CA ARG A 44 24.88 9.53 -8.22
C ARG A 44 23.59 10.20 -8.67
N ALA A 45 23.55 10.72 -9.89
CA ALA A 45 22.34 11.32 -10.44
C ALA A 45 21.22 10.27 -10.58
N ALA A 46 21.54 9.09 -11.11
CA ALA A 46 20.58 7.98 -11.22
C ALA A 46 20.04 7.55 -9.84
N TRP A 47 20.92 7.32 -8.87
CA TRP A 47 20.55 6.97 -7.50
C TRP A 47 19.67 8.05 -6.84
N SER A 48 20.03 9.32 -7.00
CA SER A 48 19.22 10.43 -6.45
C SER A 48 17.83 10.51 -7.09
N ALA A 49 17.72 10.23 -8.40
CA ALA A 49 16.46 10.20 -9.11
C ALA A 49 15.59 9.01 -8.68
N GLU A 50 16.17 7.86 -8.39
CA GLU A 50 15.46 6.69 -7.84
C GLU A 50 14.92 6.97 -6.43
N ILE A 51 15.73 7.58 -5.57
CA ILE A 51 15.31 7.99 -4.22
C ILE A 51 14.15 9.00 -4.32
N ALA A 52 14.26 10.00 -5.19
CA ALA A 52 13.19 11.00 -5.38
C ALA A 52 11.89 10.35 -5.88
N LYS A 53 11.97 9.39 -6.82
CA LYS A 53 10.80 8.63 -7.29
C LYS A 53 10.20 7.79 -6.17
N ALA A 54 11.03 7.11 -5.38
CA ALA A 54 10.57 6.31 -4.25
C ALA A 54 9.84 7.17 -3.21
N GLU A 55 10.38 8.34 -2.90
CA GLU A 55 9.74 9.28 -1.96
C GLU A 55 8.41 9.80 -2.50
N GLN A 56 8.33 10.13 -3.79
CA GLN A 56 7.08 10.54 -4.42
C GLN A 56 6.01 9.43 -4.32
N LEU A 57 6.39 8.17 -4.54
CA LEU A 57 5.48 7.03 -4.40
C LEU A 57 4.99 6.85 -2.96
N ARG A 58 5.82 7.15 -1.95
CA ARG A 58 5.42 7.08 -0.54
C ARG A 58 4.42 8.18 -0.21
N ILE A 59 4.68 9.41 -0.61
CA ILE A 59 3.77 10.55 -0.42
C ILE A 59 2.41 10.27 -1.10
N ASP A 60 2.43 9.79 -2.34
CA ASP A 60 1.21 9.43 -3.07
C ASP A 60 0.44 8.30 -2.38
N ALA A 61 1.14 7.30 -1.82
CA ALA A 61 0.51 6.21 -1.09
C ALA A 61 -0.13 6.70 0.22
N GLU A 62 0.55 7.57 0.97
CA GLU A 62 0.03 8.19 2.19
C GLU A 62 -1.23 9.03 1.89
N ALA A 63 -1.20 9.83 0.81
CA ALA A 63 -2.36 10.61 0.38
C ALA A 63 -3.55 9.71 0.02
N ARG A 64 -3.33 8.63 -0.73
CA ARG A 64 -4.40 7.66 -1.06
C ARG A 64 -4.95 6.98 0.18
N PHE A 65 -4.09 6.62 1.13
CA PHE A 65 -4.51 5.97 2.36
C PHE A 65 -5.36 6.91 3.22
N ALA A 66 -4.99 8.19 3.33
CA ALA A 66 -5.80 9.20 4.02
C ALA A 66 -7.19 9.34 3.38
N VAL A 67 -7.26 9.44 2.04
CA VAL A 67 -8.55 9.51 1.31
C VAL A 67 -9.38 8.25 1.52
N GLN A 68 -8.77 7.07 1.51
CA GLN A 68 -9.48 5.81 1.75
C GLN A 68 -10.08 5.77 3.17
N GLN A 69 -9.33 6.21 4.18
CA GLN A 69 -9.83 6.28 5.55
C GLN A 69 -11.03 7.23 5.67
N THR A 70 -10.92 8.45 5.14
CA THR A 70 -12.03 9.42 5.21
C THR A 70 -13.26 8.92 4.45
N THR A 71 -13.06 8.27 3.29
CA THR A 71 -14.15 7.69 2.49
C THR A 71 -14.84 6.53 3.21
N ALA A 72 -14.07 5.66 3.88
CA ALA A 72 -14.61 4.56 4.67
C ALA A 72 -15.45 5.06 5.85
N LEU A 73 -14.96 6.10 6.56
CA LEU A 73 -15.69 6.73 7.65
C LEU A 73 -16.98 7.40 7.18
N ALA A 74 -16.93 8.14 6.07
CA ALA A 74 -18.12 8.76 5.47
C ALA A 74 -19.17 7.71 5.08
N THR A 75 -18.75 6.65 4.37
CA THR A 75 -19.65 5.55 3.98
C THR A 75 -20.26 4.84 5.20
N PHE A 76 -19.50 4.70 6.30
CA PHE A 76 -20.04 4.13 7.53
C PHE A 76 -21.06 5.06 8.19
N ALA A 77 -20.76 6.36 8.27
CA ALA A 77 -21.70 7.35 8.81
C ALA A 77 -23.00 7.41 7.99
N ASP A 78 -22.92 7.38 6.67
CA ASP A 78 -24.09 7.35 5.78
C ASP A 78 -24.93 6.09 5.99
N ARG A 79 -24.28 4.93 6.14
CA ARG A 79 -24.99 3.68 6.47
C ARG A 79 -25.69 3.76 7.81
N LEU A 80 -25.07 4.35 8.83
CA LEU A 80 -25.69 4.53 10.14
C LEU A 80 -26.88 5.49 10.07
N ALA A 81 -26.72 6.63 9.41
CA ALA A 81 -27.77 7.63 9.23
C ALA A 81 -28.99 7.05 8.49
N ASN A 82 -28.78 6.16 7.51
CA ASN A 82 -29.85 5.48 6.80
C ASN A 82 -30.57 4.41 7.66
N ARG A 83 -29.86 3.75 8.59
CA ARG A 83 -30.42 2.68 9.43
C ARG A 83 -31.08 3.19 10.71
N GLU A 84 -30.58 4.29 11.28
CA GLU A 84 -31.11 4.89 12.51
C GLU A 84 -32.65 5.10 12.51
N PRO A 85 -33.28 5.71 11.48
CA PRO A 85 -34.73 5.88 11.48
C PRO A 85 -35.50 4.57 11.41
N ILE A 86 -34.93 3.53 10.79
CA ILE A 86 -35.55 2.20 10.70
C ILE A 86 -35.50 1.53 12.07
N ILE A 87 -34.36 1.60 12.75
CA ILE A 87 -34.17 1.04 14.10
C ILE A 87 -35.11 1.73 15.10
N LEU A 88 -35.21 3.05 15.04
CA LEU A 88 -36.11 3.81 15.92
C LEU A 88 -37.58 3.44 15.65
N ARG A 89 -37.98 3.38 14.37
CA ARG A 89 -39.34 3.01 13.99
C ARG A 89 -39.68 1.58 14.41
N SER A 90 -38.80 0.60 14.16
CA SER A 90 -39.05 -0.79 14.53
C SER A 90 -39.12 -0.99 16.04
N THR A 91 -38.28 -0.28 16.80
CA THR A 91 -38.31 -0.32 18.26
C THR A 91 -39.62 0.25 18.80
N ASP A 92 -40.09 1.35 18.24
CA ASP A 92 -41.32 2.00 18.68
C ASP A 92 -42.56 1.19 18.29
N THR A 93 -42.57 0.57 17.11
CA THR A 93 -43.65 -0.33 16.70
C THR A 93 -43.71 -1.58 17.59
N VAL A 94 -42.57 -2.18 17.92
CA VAL A 94 -42.52 -3.33 18.86
C VAL A 94 -43.00 -2.92 20.25
N ARG A 95 -42.57 -1.77 20.76
CA ARG A 95 -43.05 -1.24 22.05
C ARG A 95 -44.56 -1.02 22.04
N THR A 96 -45.09 -0.42 20.98
CA THR A 96 -46.52 -0.16 20.83
C THR A 96 -47.32 -1.46 20.73
N TYR A 97 -46.83 -2.43 19.95
CA TYR A 97 -47.46 -3.74 19.82
C TYR A 97 -47.46 -4.51 21.14
N ALA A 98 -46.35 -4.50 21.90
CA ALA A 98 -46.24 -5.18 23.19
C ALA A 98 -47.21 -4.64 24.26
N GLN A 99 -47.69 -3.40 24.13
CA GLN A 99 -48.71 -2.83 25.02
C GLN A 99 -50.13 -3.34 24.70
N THR A 100 -50.37 -3.89 23.50
CA THR A 100 -51.68 -4.41 23.10
C THR A 100 -52.00 -5.74 23.79
N ALA A 101 -53.28 -6.13 23.82
CA ALA A 101 -53.71 -7.41 24.41
C ALA A 101 -53.12 -8.63 23.68
N ALA A 102 -52.92 -8.54 22.36
CA ALA A 102 -52.27 -9.58 21.57
C ALA A 102 -50.75 -9.66 21.84
N GLY A 103 -50.07 -8.53 21.97
CA GLY A 103 -48.64 -8.48 22.30
C GLY A 103 -48.30 -8.86 23.75
N ARG A 104 -49.27 -8.75 24.67
CA ARG A 104 -49.14 -9.23 26.06
C ARG A 104 -49.37 -10.73 26.21
N ALA A 105 -49.96 -11.39 25.21
CA ALA A 105 -50.07 -12.84 25.22
C ALA A 105 -48.66 -13.44 25.05
N ALA A 106 -48.29 -14.39 25.90
CA ALA A 106 -47.00 -15.08 25.78
C ALA A 106 -46.96 -15.82 24.43
N CYS A 107 -46.26 -15.26 23.44
CA CYS A 107 -46.03 -15.96 22.17
C CYS A 107 -45.37 -17.30 22.48
N LEU A 108 -45.93 -18.38 21.93
CA LEU A 108 -45.36 -19.72 22.04
C LEU A 108 -43.93 -19.73 21.45
N PRO A 109 -42.99 -20.52 22.00
CA PRO A 109 -41.55 -20.37 21.76
C PRO A 109 -41.10 -20.46 20.30
N VAL A 110 -41.81 -21.22 19.47
CA VAL A 110 -41.38 -21.57 18.10
C VAL A 110 -41.66 -20.45 17.09
N ASP A 111 -42.79 -19.75 17.23
CA ASP A 111 -43.16 -18.69 16.29
C ASP A 111 -42.24 -17.46 16.42
N ARG A 112 -41.66 -17.27 17.62
CA ARG A 112 -40.68 -16.21 17.89
C ARG A 112 -39.39 -16.39 17.09
N VAL A 113 -38.91 -17.63 16.93
CA VAL A 113 -37.65 -17.93 16.25
C VAL A 113 -37.79 -17.64 14.76
N ARG A 114 -38.86 -18.11 14.11
CA ARG A 114 -39.11 -17.85 12.68
C ARG A 114 -39.26 -16.37 12.33
N GLY A 115 -39.87 -15.58 13.22
CA GLY A 115 -40.02 -14.14 13.00
C GLY A 115 -38.70 -13.38 13.08
N ILE A 116 -37.79 -13.81 13.95
CA ILE A 116 -36.44 -13.23 14.06
C ILE A 116 -35.63 -13.58 12.82
N ASP A 117 -35.65 -14.84 12.38
CA ASP A 117 -34.92 -15.28 11.18
C ASP A 117 -35.36 -14.53 9.92
N ALA A 118 -36.66 -14.23 9.78
CA ALA A 118 -37.19 -13.46 8.67
C ALA A 118 -36.76 -11.98 8.71
N LEU A 119 -36.75 -11.37 9.90
CA LEU A 119 -36.32 -9.99 10.08
C LEU A 119 -34.80 -9.83 9.87
N ASP A 120 -34.02 -10.83 10.28
CA ASP A 120 -32.57 -10.89 10.08
C ASP A 120 -32.25 -10.97 8.58
N ALA A 121 -32.97 -11.83 7.84
CA ALA A 121 -32.85 -11.89 6.40
C ALA A 121 -33.15 -10.55 5.72
N GLU A 122 -34.22 -9.85 6.13
CA GLU A 122 -34.57 -8.51 5.60
C GLU A 122 -33.49 -7.46 5.91
N LEU A 123 -32.90 -7.49 7.10
CA LEU A 123 -31.88 -6.53 7.54
C LEU A 123 -30.57 -6.66 6.75
N PHE A 124 -30.21 -7.89 6.35
CA PHE A 124 -28.98 -8.20 5.62
C PHE A 124 -29.17 -8.41 4.11
N THR A 125 -30.40 -8.31 3.58
CA THR A 125 -30.69 -8.47 2.13
C THR A 125 -29.93 -7.47 1.25
N SER A 126 -29.55 -6.31 1.80
CA SER A 126 -28.85 -5.24 1.07
C SER A 126 -27.34 -5.23 1.26
N ASP A 127 -26.77 -6.18 2.04
CA ASP A 127 -25.33 -6.25 2.18
C ASP A 127 -24.73 -6.89 0.92
N PRO A 128 -23.82 -6.22 0.20
CA PRO A 128 -23.06 -6.89 -0.85
C PRO A 128 -22.31 -8.03 -0.17
N ALA A 129 -22.40 -9.24 -0.73
CA ALA A 129 -21.63 -10.39 -0.27
C ALA A 129 -20.19 -9.93 -0.03
N SER A 130 -19.80 -9.92 1.25
CA SER A 130 -18.47 -9.51 1.65
C SER A 130 -17.50 -10.39 0.89
N ALA A 131 -16.83 -9.82 -0.12
CA ALA A 131 -15.86 -10.54 -0.92
C ALA A 131 -14.80 -11.11 0.03
N GLY A 132 -14.82 -12.43 0.18
CA GLY A 132 -13.84 -13.30 0.83
C GLY A 132 -12.95 -12.61 1.87
N ARG A 133 -13.45 -12.46 3.10
CA ARG A 133 -12.59 -12.17 4.24
C ARG A 133 -13.21 -12.72 5.52
N GLY A 134 -12.85 -13.95 5.89
CA GLY A 134 -13.04 -14.41 7.28
C GLY A 134 -13.51 -15.83 7.54
N GLU A 135 -13.54 -16.77 6.59
CA GLU A 135 -13.87 -18.17 6.92
C GLU A 135 -12.81 -18.86 7.83
N GLU A 136 -11.66 -18.24 8.07
CA GLU A 136 -10.62 -18.73 8.98
C GLU A 136 -10.80 -18.25 10.44
N ALA A 137 -11.71 -17.33 10.72
CA ALA A 137 -11.91 -16.79 12.06
C ALA A 137 -13.24 -17.26 12.63
N LEU A 138 -13.17 -18.32 13.44
CA LEU A 138 -14.22 -18.90 14.29
C LEU A 138 -15.03 -20.02 13.62
N HIS A 139 -14.54 -21.28 13.72
CA HIS A 139 -15.26 -22.41 14.34
C HIS A 139 -14.46 -23.73 14.25
N SER A 140 -13.87 -24.17 15.37
CA SER A 140 -13.75 -25.60 15.69
C SER A 140 -13.53 -25.85 17.20
N GLU A 141 -14.50 -25.51 18.03
CA GLU A 141 -14.69 -26.24 19.30
C GLU A 141 -15.59 -27.45 19.00
N ALA A 142 -15.08 -28.34 18.16
CA ALA A 142 -15.64 -29.68 17.96
C ALA A 142 -14.80 -30.64 18.79
N ASN A 143 -15.08 -30.71 20.10
CA ASN A 143 -15.00 -31.91 20.96
C ASN A 143 -14.99 -31.51 22.45
N ALA A 144 -16.18 -31.33 23.03
CA ALA A 144 -16.38 -31.51 24.46
C ALA A 144 -17.44 -32.60 24.66
N PRO A 145 -17.11 -33.76 25.27
CA PRO A 145 -18.09 -34.81 25.50
C PRO A 145 -19.13 -34.39 26.56
N ALA A 146 -20.34 -34.90 26.42
CA ALA A 146 -21.46 -34.67 27.32
C ALA A 146 -21.14 -35.15 28.75
N ALA A 147 -21.01 -34.21 29.69
CA ALA A 147 -21.04 -34.51 31.12
C ALA A 147 -22.49 -34.45 31.59
N GLY A 148 -23.02 -35.61 31.99
CA GLY A 148 -24.40 -35.78 32.40
C GLY A 148 -24.76 -35.15 33.74
N ARG A 149 -26.07 -35.00 33.93
CA ARG A 149 -26.78 -35.34 35.15
C ARG A 149 -28.23 -35.64 34.85
#